data_AF-A0A4Y8LSF6-F1
#
_entry.id   AF-A0A4Y8LSF6-F1
#
_cell.length_a   1.000
_cell.length_b   1.000
_cell.length_c   1.000
_cell.angle_alpha   90.00
_cell.angle_beta   90.00
_cell.angle_gamma   90.00
#
_symmetry.space_group_name_H-M   'P 1'
#
loop_
_entity.id
_entity.type
_entity.pdbx_description
1 polymer ?
#
loop_
_entity_poly.entity_id
_entity_poly.type
_entity_poly.pdbx_seq_one_letter_code
_entity_poly.pdbx_strand_id
1 'polypeptide(L)'
;MVKGIDCSTPLTASTAAKIAKQGYEFAARYLVPSSYAWKRLTAAEANAITVAGMQLISVFETTANRPVGGATAGTEDGKAALNEAQTIGQPTGSAIYFAVDYDAQPKDFAAIEQYLKAAAEQIPGYAAGVYGSYSVIEEMFKRKACDVFWQTYAWSYGKKSEHANVFQYKNNVMVAGVAVDLNESYGGEGWWNTKEEEEPTMSQEDAEKIIRFLSAAWFAATTKEDKAEFNRLADEVRKAAGVPTKS
;
A
#
# COMPACT_ATOMS: atom_id res chain seq x y z
N MET A 1 8.85 11.53 -0.26
CA MET A 1 9.64 10.33 -0.57
C MET A 1 9.82 9.55 0.71
N VAL A 2 9.34 8.30 0.74
CA VAL A 2 9.38 7.43 1.92
C VAL A 2 10.27 6.22 1.59
N LYS A 3 11.10 5.77 2.54
CA LYS A 3 11.99 4.62 2.34
C LYS A 3 11.31 3.33 2.76
N GLY A 4 11.50 2.27 2.00
CA GLY A 4 11.02 0.95 2.36
C GLY A 4 11.87 -0.17 1.79
N ILE A 5 11.41 -1.38 2.06
CA ILE A 5 12.04 -2.60 1.62
C ILE A 5 11.04 -3.50 0.91
N ASP A 6 11.52 -4.40 0.09
CA ASP A 6 10.83 -5.64 -0.24
C ASP A 6 11.77 -6.81 0.06
N CYS A 7 11.20 -7.96 0.38
CA CYS A 7 12.01 -9.16 0.65
C CYS A 7 11.18 -10.40 0.44
N SER A 8 11.81 -11.52 0.09
CA SER A 8 11.14 -12.82 0.09
C SER A 8 11.04 -13.41 1.49
N THR A 9 12.07 -13.23 2.33
CA THR A 9 12.11 -13.78 3.68
C THR A 9 10.99 -13.22 4.57
N PRO A 10 10.17 -14.08 5.21
CA PRO A 10 9.18 -13.65 6.18
C PRO A 10 9.81 -12.93 7.38
N LEU A 11 9.22 -11.81 7.75
CA LEU A 11 9.64 -10.99 8.86
C LEU A 11 9.01 -11.45 10.17
N THR A 12 9.82 -11.53 11.20
CA THR A 12 9.37 -11.67 12.60
C THR A 12 9.15 -10.29 13.22
N ALA A 13 8.46 -10.22 14.36
CA ALA A 13 8.34 -8.97 15.13
C ALA A 13 9.71 -8.35 15.46
N SER A 14 10.72 -9.17 15.78
CA SER A 14 12.07 -8.67 16.08
C SER A 14 12.75 -8.06 14.86
N THR A 15 12.67 -8.72 13.70
CA THR A 15 13.30 -8.22 12.46
C THR A 15 12.55 -6.99 11.94
N ALA A 16 11.22 -6.98 11.97
CA ALA A 16 10.41 -5.83 11.59
C ALA A 16 10.73 -4.59 12.44
N ALA A 17 10.79 -4.73 13.77
CA ALA A 17 11.16 -3.62 14.66
C ALA A 17 12.58 -3.09 14.41
N LYS A 18 13.54 -3.98 14.10
CA LYS A 18 14.92 -3.57 13.77
C LYS A 18 15.00 -2.86 12.41
N ILE A 19 14.23 -3.31 11.42
CA ILE A 19 14.13 -2.66 10.11
C ILE A 19 13.52 -1.25 10.29
N ALA A 20 12.40 -1.14 11.00
CA ALA A 20 11.77 0.15 11.29
C ALA A 20 12.71 1.11 12.02
N LYS A 21 13.46 0.62 13.03
CA LYS A 21 14.47 1.42 13.76
C LYS A 21 15.59 1.96 12.87
N GLN A 22 15.85 1.35 11.72
CA GLN A 22 16.81 1.83 10.73
C GLN A 22 16.22 2.89 9.77
N GLY A 23 14.97 3.30 9.98
CA GLY A 23 14.31 4.38 9.23
C GLY A 23 13.59 3.92 7.97
N TYR A 24 13.26 2.63 7.86
CA TYR A 24 12.34 2.14 6.83
C TYR A 24 10.90 2.22 7.35
N GLU A 25 9.99 2.69 6.50
CA GLU A 25 8.62 3.02 6.87
C GLU A 25 7.59 2.13 6.16
N PHE A 26 8.00 1.29 5.20
CA PHE A 26 7.15 0.27 4.61
C PHE A 26 7.91 -1.00 4.22
N ALA A 27 7.17 -2.10 4.12
CA ALA A 27 7.64 -3.37 3.59
C ALA A 27 6.67 -3.93 2.53
N ALA A 28 7.16 -4.21 1.32
CA ALA A 28 6.40 -4.95 0.32
C ALA A 28 6.59 -6.46 0.51
N ARG A 29 5.48 -7.20 0.55
CA ARG A 29 5.45 -8.62 0.90
C ARG A 29 4.50 -9.42 0.01
N TYR A 30 4.79 -10.72 -0.12
CA TYR A 30 4.18 -11.56 -1.15
C TYR A 30 2.81 -12.13 -0.74
N LEU A 31 1.76 -11.76 -1.46
CA LEU A 31 0.46 -12.45 -1.43
C LEU A 31 0.51 -13.63 -2.40
N VAL A 32 0.95 -14.80 -1.94
CA VAL A 32 1.06 -15.98 -2.81
C VAL A 32 0.45 -17.21 -2.13
N PRO A 33 -0.01 -18.21 -2.88
CA PRO A 33 -0.59 -19.41 -2.30
C PRO A 33 0.35 -20.13 -1.32
N SER A 34 -0.22 -20.96 -0.45
CA SER A 34 0.50 -21.72 0.57
C SER A 34 1.62 -22.62 0.03
N SER A 35 1.58 -23.02 -1.24
CA SER A 35 2.68 -23.72 -1.92
C SER A 35 3.98 -22.90 -2.01
N TYR A 36 3.90 -21.58 -1.81
CA TYR A 36 5.02 -20.64 -1.74
C TYR A 36 5.27 -20.14 -0.30
N ALA A 37 5.02 -21.01 0.71
CA ALA A 37 5.12 -20.68 2.14
C ALA A 37 6.42 -19.96 2.55
N TRP A 38 7.53 -20.23 1.85
CA TRP A 38 8.84 -19.62 2.12
C TRP A 38 8.89 -18.11 1.86
N LYS A 39 7.96 -17.54 1.08
CA LYS A 39 7.85 -16.09 0.86
C LYS A 39 6.51 -15.45 1.18
N ARG A 40 5.47 -16.28 1.36
CA ARG A 40 4.08 -15.89 1.63
C ARG A 40 3.94 -15.03 2.90
N LEU A 41 3.27 -13.89 2.76
CA LEU A 41 2.84 -13.03 3.86
C LEU A 41 1.75 -13.72 4.68
N THR A 42 1.79 -13.56 6.00
CA THR A 42 0.75 -14.05 6.92
C THR A 42 0.13 -12.91 7.72
N ALA A 43 -1.08 -13.10 8.27
CA ALA A 43 -1.72 -12.12 9.15
C ALA A 43 -0.85 -11.75 10.36
N ALA A 44 -0.17 -12.73 10.95
CA ALA A 44 0.74 -12.51 12.08
C ALA A 44 1.95 -11.66 11.68
N GLU A 45 2.51 -11.89 10.48
CA GLU A 45 3.60 -11.08 9.94
C GLU A 45 3.12 -9.65 9.59
N ALA A 46 1.97 -9.51 8.94
CA ALA A 46 1.38 -8.20 8.62
C ALA A 46 1.16 -7.36 9.88
N ASN A 47 0.62 -7.97 10.94
CA ASN A 47 0.48 -7.31 12.24
C ASN A 47 1.83 -6.96 12.87
N ALA A 48 2.83 -7.85 12.78
CA ALA A 48 4.18 -7.56 13.30
C ALA A 48 4.85 -6.37 12.60
N ILE A 49 4.67 -6.25 11.27
CA ILE A 49 5.15 -5.12 10.47
C ILE A 49 4.41 -3.82 10.87
N THR A 50 3.10 -3.89 11.02
CA THR A 50 2.26 -2.76 11.44
C THR A 50 2.62 -2.26 12.84
N VAL A 51 2.77 -3.17 13.81
CA VAL A 51 3.17 -2.84 15.19
C VAL A 51 4.58 -2.25 15.25
N ALA A 52 5.47 -2.64 14.34
CA ALA A 52 6.79 -2.02 14.22
C ALA A 52 6.73 -0.57 13.67
N GLY A 53 5.56 -0.10 13.24
CA GLY A 53 5.34 1.25 12.73
C GLY A 53 5.49 1.38 11.21
N MET A 54 5.54 0.26 10.48
CA MET A 54 5.66 0.27 9.02
C MET A 54 4.32 0.01 8.33
N GLN A 55 4.18 0.55 7.12
CA GLN A 55 3.11 0.21 6.18
C GLN A 55 3.45 -1.06 5.38
N LEU A 56 2.46 -1.64 4.70
CA LEU A 56 2.57 -2.82 3.85
C LEU A 56 2.23 -2.46 2.41
N ILE A 57 2.95 -3.08 1.47
CA ILE A 57 2.58 -3.17 0.07
C ILE A 57 2.41 -4.65 -0.27
N SER A 58 1.34 -4.98 -0.98
CA SER A 58 1.06 -6.37 -1.38
C SER A 58 1.51 -6.62 -2.82
N VAL A 59 2.30 -7.67 -3.04
CA VAL A 59 2.73 -8.11 -4.37
C VAL A 59 2.42 -9.59 -4.61
N PHE A 60 1.87 -9.90 -5.78
CA PHE A 60 1.62 -11.26 -6.24
C PHE A 60 2.67 -11.64 -7.29
N GLU A 61 3.40 -12.72 -7.03
CA GLU A 61 4.36 -13.29 -7.96
C GLU A 61 4.57 -14.78 -7.67
N THR A 62 4.11 -15.65 -8.57
CA THR A 62 4.41 -17.09 -8.51
C THR A 62 5.66 -17.44 -9.31
N THR A 63 5.74 -16.94 -10.55
CA THR A 63 6.88 -17.07 -11.46
C THR A 63 7.13 -15.77 -12.19
N ALA A 64 8.39 -15.48 -12.52
CA ALA A 64 8.82 -14.20 -13.07
C ALA A 64 8.07 -13.74 -14.33
N ASN A 65 7.80 -14.66 -15.27
CA ASN A 65 7.19 -14.32 -16.56
C ASN A 65 5.68 -14.62 -16.62
N ARG A 66 5.03 -14.91 -15.49
CA ARG A 66 3.62 -15.30 -15.41
C ARG A 66 2.66 -14.40 -16.21
N PRO A 67 2.84 -13.07 -16.28
CA PRO A 67 1.97 -12.18 -17.06
C PRO A 67 1.92 -12.44 -18.57
N VAL A 68 2.89 -13.14 -19.17
CA VAL A 68 2.80 -13.51 -20.60
C VAL A 68 1.71 -14.54 -20.89
N GLY A 69 1.16 -15.18 -19.85
CA GLY A 69 -0.01 -16.06 -19.95
C GLY A 69 -1.33 -15.33 -20.25
N GLY A 70 -1.32 -13.99 -20.30
CA GLY A 70 -2.48 -13.20 -20.70
C GLY A 70 -3.66 -13.34 -19.73
N ALA A 71 -4.88 -13.15 -20.25
CA ALA A 71 -6.10 -13.07 -19.46
C ALA A 71 -6.39 -14.33 -18.62
N THR A 72 -6.05 -15.53 -19.12
CA THR A 72 -6.25 -16.78 -18.37
C THR A 72 -5.38 -16.79 -17.11
N ALA A 73 -4.09 -16.49 -17.25
CA ALA A 73 -3.18 -16.39 -16.11
C ALA A 73 -3.60 -15.25 -15.16
N GLY A 74 -4.05 -14.12 -15.69
CA GLY A 74 -4.52 -12.99 -14.90
C GLY A 74 -5.74 -13.33 -14.04
N THR A 75 -6.72 -14.03 -14.62
CA THR A 75 -7.90 -14.51 -13.88
C THR A 75 -7.52 -15.48 -12.74
N GLU A 76 -6.63 -16.43 -13.01
CA GLU A 76 -6.18 -17.41 -12.01
C GLU A 76 -5.45 -16.74 -10.84
N ASP A 77 -4.50 -15.89 -11.18
CA ASP A 77 -3.63 -15.25 -10.21
C ASP A 77 -4.35 -14.14 -9.43
N GLY A 78 -5.27 -13.41 -10.08
CA GLY A 78 -6.15 -12.45 -9.42
C GLY A 78 -7.07 -13.11 -8.38
N LYS A 79 -7.66 -14.27 -8.69
CA LYS A 79 -8.44 -15.06 -7.72
C LYS A 79 -7.60 -15.53 -6.55
N ALA A 80 -6.39 -16.00 -6.82
CA ALA A 80 -5.46 -16.41 -5.79
C ALA A 80 -5.06 -15.22 -4.89
N ALA A 81 -4.74 -14.08 -5.48
CA ALA A 81 -4.41 -12.85 -4.76
C ALA A 81 -5.56 -12.38 -3.87
N LEU A 82 -6.81 -12.38 -4.37
CA LEU A 82 -7.99 -12.04 -3.58
C LEU A 82 -8.14 -12.95 -2.36
N ASN A 83 -8.03 -14.27 -2.56
CA ASN A 83 -8.13 -15.23 -1.48
C ASN A 83 -7.06 -14.99 -0.39
N GLU A 84 -5.83 -14.70 -0.80
CA GLU A 84 -4.74 -14.37 0.13
C GLU A 84 -4.99 -13.05 0.88
N ALA A 85 -5.39 -11.99 0.17
CA ALA A 85 -5.73 -10.69 0.75
C ALA A 85 -6.85 -10.82 1.82
N GLN A 86 -7.93 -11.54 1.50
CA GLN A 86 -9.02 -11.82 2.43
C GLN A 86 -8.56 -12.65 3.63
N THR A 87 -7.72 -13.67 3.40
CA THR A 87 -7.22 -14.55 4.46
C THR A 87 -6.39 -13.79 5.49
N ILE A 88 -5.61 -12.79 5.06
CA ILE A 88 -4.75 -12.02 5.97
C ILE A 88 -5.40 -10.73 6.49
N GLY A 89 -6.63 -10.41 6.05
CA GLY A 89 -7.34 -9.21 6.44
C GLY A 89 -6.76 -7.93 5.84
N GLN A 90 -6.22 -7.99 4.61
CA GLN A 90 -5.84 -6.77 3.90
C GLN A 90 -7.11 -5.92 3.66
N PRO A 91 -7.12 -4.62 4.04
CA PRO A 91 -8.29 -3.78 3.88
C PRO A 91 -8.55 -3.44 2.41
N THR A 92 -9.83 -3.35 2.04
CA THR A 92 -10.24 -2.76 0.76
C THR A 92 -9.82 -1.29 0.68
N GLY A 93 -9.71 -0.75 -0.53
CA GLY A 93 -9.12 0.57 -0.80
C GLY A 93 -7.59 0.55 -0.93
N SER A 94 -6.94 -0.56 -0.58
CA SER A 94 -5.50 -0.77 -0.81
C SER A 94 -5.21 -1.39 -2.19
N ALA A 95 -3.92 -1.55 -2.53
CA ALA A 95 -3.48 -2.09 -3.81
C ALA A 95 -2.89 -3.51 -3.73
N ILE A 96 -2.93 -4.22 -4.86
CA ILE A 96 -2.22 -5.48 -5.10
C ILE A 96 -1.42 -5.34 -6.39
N TYR A 97 -0.09 -5.43 -6.30
CA TYR A 97 0.81 -5.37 -7.45
C TYR A 97 1.04 -6.76 -8.04
N PHE A 98 0.99 -6.88 -9.36
CA PHE A 98 1.37 -8.11 -10.05
C PHE A 98 2.71 -7.95 -10.74
N ALA A 99 3.62 -8.89 -10.51
CA ALA A 99 5.00 -8.76 -10.95
C ALA A 99 5.23 -9.22 -12.40
N VAL A 100 5.88 -8.36 -13.17
CA VAL A 100 6.56 -8.65 -14.44
C VAL A 100 8.06 -8.66 -14.14
N ASP A 101 8.57 -9.76 -13.59
CA ASP A 101 9.94 -9.86 -13.05
C ASP A 101 10.95 -10.40 -14.08
N TYR A 102 10.94 -9.80 -15.27
CA TYR A 102 11.90 -10.12 -16.33
C TYR A 102 12.04 -8.94 -17.30
N ASP A 103 13.03 -9.01 -18.20
CA ASP A 103 13.22 -8.03 -19.28
C ASP A 103 12.14 -8.17 -20.37
N ALA A 104 10.93 -7.72 -20.06
CA ALA A 104 9.78 -7.79 -20.95
C ALA A 104 9.99 -6.96 -22.22
N GLN A 105 9.76 -7.61 -23.37
CA GLN A 105 9.96 -7.00 -24.68
C GLN A 105 8.63 -6.48 -25.24
N PRO A 106 8.64 -5.58 -26.25
CA PRO A 106 7.40 -5.03 -26.82
C PRO A 106 6.36 -6.06 -27.27
N LYS A 107 6.81 -7.26 -27.68
CA LYS A 107 5.94 -8.40 -28.04
C LYS A 107 5.08 -8.91 -26.87
N ASP A 108 5.51 -8.68 -25.63
CA ASP A 108 4.87 -9.22 -24.42
C ASP A 108 3.78 -8.27 -23.89
N PHE A 109 3.81 -6.99 -24.25
CA PHE A 109 2.95 -5.95 -23.65
C PHE A 109 1.45 -6.17 -23.84
N ALA A 110 1.04 -6.75 -24.98
CA ALA A 110 -0.38 -7.09 -25.19
C ALA A 110 -0.85 -8.19 -24.22
N ALA A 111 -0.01 -9.19 -23.95
CA ALA A 111 -0.34 -10.25 -22.99
C ALA A 111 -0.33 -9.71 -21.56
N ILE A 112 0.66 -8.88 -21.20
CA ILE A 112 0.73 -8.24 -19.88
C ILE A 112 -0.51 -7.37 -19.61
N GLU A 113 -0.95 -6.58 -20.60
CA GLU A 113 -2.18 -5.78 -20.48
C GLU A 113 -3.41 -6.67 -20.22
N GLN A 114 -3.56 -7.74 -21.00
CA GLN A 114 -4.68 -8.69 -20.84
C GLN A 114 -4.64 -9.37 -19.47
N TYR A 115 -3.45 -9.73 -19.00
CA TYR A 115 -3.24 -10.30 -17.67
C TYR A 115 -3.68 -9.32 -16.58
N LEU A 116 -3.20 -8.07 -16.61
CA LEU A 116 -3.50 -7.07 -15.58
C LEU A 116 -4.99 -6.74 -15.51
N LYS A 117 -5.64 -6.56 -16.66
CA LYS A 117 -7.09 -6.31 -16.73
C LYS A 117 -7.89 -7.48 -16.17
N ALA A 118 -7.56 -8.71 -16.57
CA ALA A 118 -8.23 -9.90 -16.06
C ALA A 118 -8.01 -10.10 -14.55
N ALA A 119 -6.80 -9.81 -14.05
CA ALA A 119 -6.51 -9.87 -12.62
C ALA A 119 -7.30 -8.82 -11.82
N ALA A 120 -7.39 -7.59 -12.33
CA ALA A 120 -8.16 -6.50 -11.73
C ALA A 120 -9.63 -6.85 -11.54
N GLU A 121 -10.25 -7.52 -12.53
CA GLU A 121 -11.64 -8.00 -12.43
C GLU A 121 -11.87 -9.00 -11.28
N GLN A 122 -10.82 -9.67 -10.80
CA GLN A 122 -10.91 -10.66 -9.73
C GLN A 122 -10.61 -10.11 -8.34
N ILE A 123 -10.20 -8.84 -8.21
CA ILE A 123 -9.84 -8.22 -6.91
C ILE A 123 -10.75 -7.01 -6.60
N PRO A 124 -12.09 -7.15 -6.61
CA PRO A 124 -12.98 -6.02 -6.37
C PRO A 124 -12.70 -5.38 -5.00
N GLY A 125 -12.61 -4.05 -5.00
CA GLY A 125 -12.27 -3.28 -3.80
C GLY A 125 -10.76 -3.06 -3.61
N TYR A 126 -9.90 -3.58 -4.47
CA TYR A 126 -8.46 -3.30 -4.48
C TYR A 126 -8.06 -2.64 -5.79
N ALA A 127 -7.08 -1.73 -5.74
CA ALA A 127 -6.45 -1.21 -6.93
C ALA A 127 -5.49 -2.25 -7.52
N ALA A 128 -5.55 -2.46 -8.83
CA ALA A 128 -4.58 -3.32 -9.50
C ALA A 128 -3.30 -2.52 -9.78
N GLY A 129 -2.15 -3.10 -9.45
CA GLY A 129 -0.84 -2.53 -9.71
C GLY A 129 0.04 -3.42 -10.57
N VAL A 130 1.09 -2.84 -11.14
CA VAL A 130 2.15 -3.60 -11.83
C VAL A 130 3.51 -3.31 -11.22
N TYR A 131 4.27 -4.36 -10.92
CA TYR A 131 5.71 -4.27 -10.71
C TYR A 131 6.44 -4.62 -12.02
N GLY A 132 7.41 -3.80 -12.45
CA GLY A 132 8.17 -4.11 -13.66
C GLY A 132 9.20 -3.05 -14.05
N SER A 133 9.85 -3.27 -15.19
CA SER A 133 10.83 -2.32 -15.73
C SER A 133 10.18 -1.01 -16.20
N TYR A 134 11.01 -0.01 -16.46
CA TYR A 134 10.59 1.29 -17.01
C TYR A 134 9.67 1.13 -18.23
N SER A 135 10.01 0.24 -19.17
CA SER A 135 9.21 0.05 -20.38
C SER A 135 7.83 -0.55 -20.08
N VAL A 136 7.73 -1.44 -19.08
CA VAL A 136 6.46 -1.98 -18.61
C VAL A 136 5.61 -0.87 -17.97
N ILE A 137 6.19 -0.06 -17.09
CA ILE A 137 5.49 1.04 -16.42
C ILE A 137 4.92 2.01 -17.45
N GLU A 138 5.76 2.52 -18.37
CA GLU A 138 5.33 3.48 -19.40
C GLU A 138 4.22 2.91 -20.29
N GLU A 139 4.36 1.67 -20.75
CA GLU A 139 3.39 1.08 -21.66
C GLU A 139 2.06 0.77 -20.96
N MET A 140 2.09 0.23 -19.73
CA MET A 140 0.87 -0.08 -18.98
C MET A 140 0.15 1.19 -18.52
N PHE A 141 0.88 2.26 -18.18
CA PHE A 141 0.31 3.58 -17.92
C PHE A 141 -0.39 4.13 -19.17
N LYS A 142 0.30 4.15 -20.31
CA LYS A 142 -0.25 4.62 -21.61
C LYS A 142 -1.53 3.88 -21.99
N ARG A 143 -1.58 2.57 -21.74
CA ARG A 143 -2.73 1.70 -22.06
C ARG A 143 -3.84 1.74 -21.01
N LYS A 144 -3.61 2.38 -19.86
CA LYS A 144 -4.50 2.38 -18.70
C LYS A 144 -4.84 0.94 -18.28
N ALA A 145 -3.82 0.10 -18.17
CA ALA A 145 -3.98 -1.32 -17.86
C ALA A 145 -4.17 -1.59 -16.36
N CYS A 146 -3.72 -0.67 -15.50
CA CYS A 146 -3.77 -0.74 -14.05
C CYS A 146 -3.65 0.67 -13.44
N ASP A 147 -3.78 0.77 -12.11
CA ASP A 147 -3.95 2.05 -11.40
C ASP A 147 -2.65 2.54 -10.73
N VAL A 148 -1.80 1.61 -10.28
CA VAL A 148 -0.58 1.94 -9.51
C VAL A 148 0.65 1.21 -10.07
N PHE A 149 1.82 1.84 -9.93
CA PHE A 149 3.03 1.47 -10.66
C PHE A 149 4.25 1.37 -9.74
N TRP A 150 4.87 0.19 -9.71
CA TRP A 150 6.11 -0.06 -8.98
C TRP A 150 7.22 -0.41 -9.96
N GLN A 151 8.12 0.54 -10.20
CA GLN A 151 9.23 0.34 -11.12
C GLN A 151 10.42 -0.36 -10.43
N THR A 152 11.06 -1.32 -11.09
CA THR A 152 12.42 -1.77 -10.72
C THR A 152 13.50 -1.11 -11.55
N TYR A 153 14.67 -0.81 -10.96
CA TYR A 153 15.84 -0.38 -11.72
C TYR A 153 16.38 -1.48 -12.66
N ALA A 154 16.11 -2.74 -12.33
CA ALA A 154 16.44 -3.87 -13.19
C ALA A 154 15.71 -3.73 -14.53
N TRP A 155 16.41 -4.03 -15.63
CA TRP A 155 15.88 -3.94 -17.00
C TRP A 155 15.36 -2.55 -17.40
N SER A 156 15.60 -1.52 -16.59
CA SER A 156 15.18 -0.14 -16.86
C SER A 156 16.27 0.68 -17.56
N TYR A 157 17.47 0.13 -17.74
CA TYR A 157 18.57 0.75 -18.48
C TYR A 157 18.89 2.18 -18.00
N GLY A 158 18.83 2.40 -16.68
CA GLY A 158 19.09 3.69 -16.04
C GLY A 158 17.96 4.70 -16.11
N LYS A 159 16.82 4.36 -16.71
CA LYS A 159 15.63 5.23 -16.77
C LYS A 159 14.74 5.08 -15.55
N LYS A 160 14.01 6.15 -15.24
CA LYS A 160 13.01 6.21 -14.17
C LYS A 160 11.77 6.93 -14.69
N SER A 161 10.61 6.31 -14.51
CA SER A 161 9.31 6.82 -14.93
C SER A 161 8.79 7.81 -13.90
N GLU A 162 8.17 8.89 -14.37
CA GLU A 162 7.43 9.84 -13.53
C GLU A 162 6.07 9.26 -13.07
N HIS A 163 5.63 8.16 -13.68
CA HIS A 163 4.39 7.48 -13.32
C HIS A 163 4.55 6.47 -12.18
N ALA A 164 5.79 6.18 -11.76
CA ALA A 164 6.06 5.24 -10.70
C ALA A 164 5.65 5.80 -9.32
N ASN A 165 4.74 5.09 -8.63
CA ASN A 165 4.41 5.33 -7.22
C ASN A 165 5.51 4.78 -6.31
N VAL A 166 6.16 3.67 -6.71
CA VAL A 166 7.25 3.02 -5.99
C VAL A 166 8.42 2.75 -6.95
N PHE A 167 9.65 2.88 -6.47
CA PHE A 167 10.86 2.57 -7.22
C PHE A 167 11.83 1.69 -6.41
N GLN A 168 12.04 0.46 -6.86
CA GLN A 168 13.11 -0.42 -6.37
C GLN A 168 14.43 0.03 -7.00
N TYR A 169 15.36 0.53 -6.19
CA TYR A 169 16.58 1.17 -6.67
C TYR A 169 17.86 0.37 -6.40
N LYS A 170 17.78 -0.69 -5.57
CA LYS A 170 18.94 -1.52 -5.21
C LYS A 170 18.50 -2.85 -4.62
N ASN A 171 19.12 -3.94 -5.07
CA ASN A 171 18.76 -5.28 -4.60
C ASN A 171 19.84 -5.91 -3.71
N ASN A 172 19.45 -6.95 -2.98
CA ASN A 172 20.31 -7.82 -2.16
C ASN A 172 21.15 -7.07 -1.11
N VAL A 173 20.50 -6.21 -0.35
CA VAL A 173 21.08 -5.46 0.77
C VAL A 173 20.76 -6.16 2.08
N MET A 174 21.74 -6.28 2.98
CA MET A 174 21.49 -6.80 4.32
C MET A 174 20.98 -5.69 5.24
N VAL A 175 19.73 -5.79 5.68
CA VAL A 175 19.11 -4.90 6.67
C VAL A 175 18.64 -5.74 7.85
N ALA A 176 19.13 -5.42 9.04
CA ALA A 176 18.77 -6.12 10.29
C ALA A 176 18.93 -7.66 10.25
N GLY A 177 19.85 -8.17 9.42
CA GLY A 177 20.09 -9.61 9.24
C GLY A 177 19.17 -10.29 8.22
N VAL A 178 18.37 -9.53 7.46
CA VAL A 178 17.53 -10.00 6.36
C VAL A 178 18.08 -9.46 5.05
N ALA A 179 18.12 -10.29 4.01
CA ALA A 179 18.40 -9.84 2.64
C ALA A 179 17.13 -9.19 2.07
N VAL A 180 17.25 -7.93 1.66
CA VAL A 180 16.14 -7.11 1.19
C VAL A 180 16.52 -6.34 -0.06
N ASP A 181 15.54 -5.91 -0.80
CA ASP A 181 15.66 -4.95 -1.88
C ASP A 181 15.12 -3.60 -1.38
N LEU A 182 15.78 -2.50 -1.77
CA LEU A 182 15.50 -1.16 -1.27
C LEU A 182 14.58 -0.41 -2.23
N ASN A 183 13.58 0.23 -1.64
CA ASN A 183 12.53 0.92 -2.35
C ASN A 183 12.33 2.34 -1.85
N GLU A 184 11.85 3.20 -2.75
CA GLU A 184 11.38 4.56 -2.46
C GLU A 184 9.94 4.72 -2.95
N SER A 185 9.10 5.37 -2.14
CA SER A 185 7.70 5.66 -2.44
C SER A 185 7.49 7.17 -2.68
N TYR A 186 6.59 7.52 -3.60
CA TYR A 186 6.36 8.88 -4.10
C TYR A 186 4.91 9.40 -3.94
N GLY A 187 4.02 8.58 -3.38
CA GLY A 187 2.61 8.83 -3.14
C GLY A 187 1.70 7.93 -3.97
N GLY A 188 0.54 7.58 -3.42
CA GLY A 188 -0.51 6.84 -4.14
C GLY A 188 -0.20 5.35 -4.35
N GLU A 189 0.61 4.75 -3.47
CA GLU A 189 1.07 3.37 -3.59
C GLU A 189 -0.02 2.34 -3.31
N GLY A 190 -1.11 2.75 -2.66
CA GLY A 190 -2.13 1.84 -2.14
C GLY A 190 -1.63 0.97 -0.99
N TRP A 191 -0.73 1.50 -0.16
CA TRP A 191 -0.24 0.80 1.02
C TRP A 191 -1.37 0.55 2.04
N TRP A 192 -1.12 -0.33 2.99
CA TRP A 192 -2.07 -0.67 4.04
C TRP A 192 -1.37 -1.05 5.35
N ASN A 193 -2.14 -1.19 6.42
CA ASN A 193 -1.65 -1.74 7.68
C ASN A 193 -2.82 -2.41 8.41
N THR A 194 -2.52 -3.09 9.52
CA THR A 194 -3.53 -3.81 10.33
C THR A 194 -4.10 -2.99 11.49
N LYS A 195 -3.80 -1.68 11.58
CA LYS A 195 -4.48 -0.84 12.56
C LYS A 195 -5.90 -0.68 12.07
N GLU A 196 -6.86 -0.96 12.95
CA GLU A 196 -8.23 -0.55 12.71
C GLU A 196 -8.20 0.97 12.51
N GLU A 197 -8.79 1.46 11.42
CA GLU A 197 -9.16 2.86 11.37
C GLU A 197 -10.11 3.08 12.55
N GLU A 198 -9.79 4.01 13.44
CA GLU A 198 -10.72 4.38 14.51
C GLU A 198 -11.97 4.93 13.82
N GLU A 199 -13.01 4.09 13.73
CA GLU A 199 -14.32 4.52 13.25
C GLU A 199 -14.72 5.76 14.07
N PRO A 200 -15.20 6.83 13.41
CA PRO A 200 -15.68 8.00 14.12
C PRO A 200 -16.67 7.58 15.19
N THR A 201 -16.37 7.86 16.45
CA THR A 201 -17.28 7.56 17.56
C THR A 201 -18.54 8.43 17.54
N MET A 202 -18.62 9.37 16.59
CA MET A 202 -19.69 10.34 16.43
C MET A 202 -19.99 10.60 14.95
N SER A 203 -21.27 10.80 14.62
CA SER A 203 -21.67 11.22 13.28
C SER A 203 -21.22 12.66 13.00
N GLN A 204 -20.96 13.01 11.74
CA GLN A 204 -20.66 14.40 11.35
C GLN A 204 -21.83 15.34 11.70
N GLU A 205 -23.06 14.87 11.56
CA GLU A 205 -24.27 15.66 11.89
C GLU A 205 -24.32 16.02 13.38
N ASP A 206 -24.05 15.06 14.28
CA ASP A 206 -24.06 15.33 15.71
C ASP A 206 -22.88 16.23 16.13
N ALA A 207 -21.72 16.05 15.50
CA ALA A 207 -20.57 16.92 15.71
C ALA A 207 -20.88 18.36 15.31
N GLU A 208 -21.52 18.58 14.16
CA GLU A 208 -21.94 19.92 13.72
C GLU A 208 -22.90 20.58 14.72
N LYS A 209 -23.87 19.83 15.25
CA LYS A 209 -24.80 20.32 16.28
C LYS A 209 -24.05 20.72 17.56
N ILE A 210 -23.15 19.88 18.06
CA ILE A 210 -22.39 20.16 19.28
C ILE A 210 -21.45 21.36 19.07
N ILE A 211 -20.74 21.42 17.94
CA ILE A 211 -19.84 22.53 17.58
C ILE A 211 -20.61 23.85 17.51
N ARG A 212 -21.87 23.85 17.05
CA ARG A 212 -22.72 25.05 17.05
C ARG A 212 -22.98 25.58 18.47
N PHE A 213 -23.26 24.70 19.43
CA PHE A 213 -23.42 25.11 20.83
C PHE A 213 -22.11 25.61 21.44
N LEU A 214 -21.00 24.92 21.17
CA LEU A 214 -19.67 25.37 21.61
C LEU A 214 -19.30 26.73 21.01
N SER A 215 -19.67 26.99 19.76
CA SER A 215 -19.45 28.29 19.09
C SER A 215 -20.28 29.40 19.74
N ALA A 216 -21.54 29.13 20.10
CA ALA A 216 -22.36 30.11 20.82
C ALA A 216 -21.78 30.43 22.21
N ALA A 217 -21.30 29.41 22.94
CA ALA A 217 -20.64 29.60 24.22
C ALA A 217 -19.30 30.37 24.08
N TRP A 218 -18.55 30.12 23.01
CA TRP A 218 -17.35 30.88 22.67
C TRP A 218 -17.62 32.37 22.45
N PHE A 219 -18.72 32.73 21.76
CA PHE A 219 -19.11 34.14 21.57
C PHE A 219 -19.53 34.82 22.87
N ALA A 220 -20.13 34.07 23.81
CA ALA A 220 -20.54 34.58 25.11
C ALA A 220 -19.39 34.68 26.12
N ALA A 221 -18.30 33.92 25.93
CA ALA A 221 -17.14 33.94 26.79
C ALA A 221 -16.44 35.31 26.78
N THR A 222 -16.03 35.77 27.96
CA THR A 222 -15.42 37.10 28.16
C THR A 222 -13.90 37.04 28.36
N THR A 223 -13.36 35.87 28.70
CA THR A 223 -11.92 35.65 28.89
C THR A 223 -11.28 34.99 27.66
N LYS A 224 -9.96 35.11 27.54
CA LYS A 224 -9.21 34.46 26.47
C LYS A 224 -9.09 32.96 26.72
N GLU A 225 -8.98 32.58 28.00
CA GLU A 225 -8.84 31.22 28.49
C GLU A 225 -10.09 30.39 28.15
N ASP A 226 -11.29 30.90 28.44
CA ASP A 226 -12.55 30.20 28.15
C ASP A 226 -12.75 30.03 26.63
N LYS A 227 -12.39 31.04 25.85
CA LYS A 227 -12.42 30.97 24.38
C LYS A 227 -11.48 29.90 23.84
N ALA A 228 -10.28 29.78 24.41
CA ALA A 228 -9.33 28.73 24.02
C ALA A 228 -9.89 27.34 24.36
N GLU A 229 -10.56 27.19 25.50
CA GLU A 229 -11.15 25.91 25.91
C GLU A 229 -12.32 25.49 25.02
N PHE A 230 -13.23 26.41 24.64
CA PHE A 230 -14.30 26.08 23.69
C PHE A 230 -13.77 25.70 22.30
N ASN A 231 -12.68 26.32 21.84
CA ASN A 231 -12.03 25.92 20.60
C ASN A 231 -11.42 24.51 20.71
N ARG A 232 -10.71 24.23 21.80
CA ARG A 232 -10.14 22.90 22.08
C ARG A 232 -11.24 21.83 22.10
N LEU A 233 -12.35 22.08 22.81
CA LEU A 233 -13.49 21.17 22.86
C LEU A 233 -14.13 20.96 21.49
N ALA A 234 -14.25 22.01 20.67
CA ALA A 234 -14.75 21.87 19.30
C ALA A 234 -13.83 21.01 18.43
N ASP A 235 -12.51 21.06 18.64
CA ASP A 235 -11.57 20.20 17.93
C ASP A 235 -11.62 18.74 18.41
N GLU A 236 -11.83 18.48 19.71
CA GLU A 236 -12.07 17.11 20.19
C GLU A 236 -13.33 16.51 19.56
N VAL A 237 -14.41 17.30 19.43
CA VAL A 237 -15.64 16.88 18.75
C VAL A 237 -15.40 16.61 17.26
N ARG A 238 -14.60 17.44 16.58
CA ARG A 238 -14.22 17.21 15.18
C ARG A 238 -13.43 15.92 15.01
N LYS A 239 -12.45 15.65 15.88
CA LYS A 239 -11.68 14.40 15.89
C LYS A 239 -12.59 13.19 16.06
N ALA A 240 -13.50 13.23 17.05
CA ALA A 240 -14.45 12.15 17.31
C ALA A 240 -15.38 11.85 16.12
N ALA A 241 -15.58 12.81 15.22
CA ALA A 241 -16.38 12.66 14.01
C ALA A 241 -15.58 12.50 12.70
N GLY A 242 -14.25 12.36 12.79
CA GLY A 242 -13.39 12.25 11.61
C GLY A 242 -13.39 13.51 10.73
N VAL A 243 -13.72 14.68 11.29
CA VAL A 243 -13.76 15.97 10.58
C VAL A 243 -12.43 16.72 10.79
N PRO A 244 -11.88 17.41 9.77
CA PRO A 244 -10.66 18.21 9.94
C PRO A 244 -10.79 19.30 11.02
N THR A 245 -9.81 19.40 11.93
CA THR A 245 -9.73 20.46 12.95
C THR A 245 -9.38 21.81 12.32
N LYS A 246 -9.88 22.92 12.89
CA LYS A 246 -9.54 24.26 12.39
C LYS A 246 -8.34 24.80 13.17
N SER A 247 -7.27 25.15 12.47
CA SER A 247 -6.09 25.86 13.01
C SER A 247 -6.45 27.25 13.52
#